data_AF-A0A7X9A9K1-F1
#
_entry.id   AF-A0A7X9A9K1-F1
#
_cell.length_a   1.000
_cell.length_b   1.000
_cell.length_c   1.000
_cell.angle_alpha   90.00
_cell.angle_beta   90.00
_cell.angle_gamma   90.00
#
_symmetry.space_group_name_H-M   'P 1'
#
loop_
_entity.id
_entity.type
_entity.pdbx_description
1 polymer ?
#
loop_
_entity_poly.entity_id
_entity_poly.type
_entity_poly.pdbx_seq_one_letter_code
_entity_poly.pdbx_strand_id
1 'polypeptide(L)'
;MIYQSWTAHAIKQHILSKDGIEPLNSHYYAVNYPDVYAAAERMFGGWQYAIESCGLDYEKIRKYKRWSKEKVLDEIKRLKAEKHSLNSKTIQQTQRPLYLAALRRFKSWGNALEAAGLNYKKIRKRRRMTEDDIRKEIQALAKKGTDLSYANMRSNHLYLLANAMRKIGNGSWVASLKSCGIKYRRTRRPQTADKASA
;
A
#
# COMPACT_ATOMS: atom_id res chain seq x y z
N MET A 1 24.97 17.19 44.11
CA MET A 1 24.62 16.63 42.79
C MET A 1 24.86 17.73 41.77
N ILE A 2 25.97 17.67 41.03
CA ILE A 2 26.35 18.74 40.09
C ILE A 2 25.51 18.56 38.84
N TYR A 3 24.54 19.45 38.61
CA TYR A 3 23.87 19.53 37.31
C TYR A 3 24.90 20.06 36.32
N GLN A 4 25.43 19.17 35.48
CA GLN A 4 26.27 19.60 34.37
C GLN A 4 25.40 20.43 33.43
N SER A 5 25.66 21.73 33.35
CA SER A 5 24.94 22.63 32.46
C SER A 5 25.40 22.40 31.03
N TRP A 6 24.56 21.72 30.25
CA TRP A 6 24.83 21.51 28.83
C TRP A 6 24.78 22.85 28.08
N THR A 7 25.91 23.22 27.48
CA THR A 7 26.02 24.32 26.51
C THR A 7 26.08 23.77 25.09
N ALA A 8 25.83 24.60 24.07
CA ALA A 8 25.89 24.17 22.68
C ALA A 8 27.28 23.63 22.31
N HIS A 9 28.33 24.26 22.85
CA HIS A 9 29.70 23.78 22.67
C HIS A 9 29.94 22.42 23.33
N ALA A 10 29.51 22.24 24.58
CA ALA A 10 29.67 20.97 25.31
C ALA A 10 28.92 19.81 24.61
N ILE A 11 27.73 20.08 24.06
CA ILE A 11 26.97 19.09 23.29
C ILE A 11 27.73 18.68 22.02
N LYS A 12 28.27 19.65 21.25
CA LYS A 12 29.07 19.35 20.06
C LYS A 12 30.31 18.52 20.39
N GLN A 13 31.03 18.89 21.45
CA GLN A 13 32.20 18.13 21.91
C GLN A 13 31.82 16.71 22.30
N HIS A 14 30.71 16.54 23.03
CA HIS A 14 30.20 15.23 23.37
C HIS A 14 29.88 14.39 22.12
N ILE A 15 29.12 14.94 21.17
CA ILE A 15 28.76 14.25 19.92
C ILE A 15 30.03 13.83 19.15
N LEU A 16 30.96 14.76 18.94
CA LEU A 16 32.20 14.48 18.21
C LEU A 16 33.09 13.45 18.91
N SER A 17 33.15 13.47 20.26
CA SER A 17 33.89 12.47 21.04
C SER A 17 33.32 11.06 20.93
N LYS A 18 32.05 10.93 20.50
CA LYS A 18 31.34 9.67 20.36
C LYS A 18 31.21 9.22 18.90
N ASP A 19 31.60 10.06 17.95
CA ASP A 19 31.55 9.72 16.54
C ASP A 19 32.49 8.54 16.22
N GLY A 20 31.98 7.56 15.48
CA GLY A 20 32.67 6.29 15.23
C GLY A 20 32.79 5.33 16.42
N ILE A 21 32.43 5.74 17.64
CA ILE A 21 32.48 4.89 18.85
C ILE A 21 31.07 4.39 19.21
N GLU A 22 30.08 5.27 19.18
CA GLU A 22 28.70 4.95 19.56
C GLU A 22 27.68 5.36 18.49
N PRO A 23 26.50 4.73 18.43
CA PRO A 23 25.47 5.11 17.48
C PRO A 23 24.90 6.51 17.75
N LEU A 24 25.16 7.46 16.86
CA LEU A 24 24.68 8.85 16.99
C LEU A 24 23.20 9.07 16.59
N ASN A 25 22.40 8.01 16.45
CA ASN A 25 20.99 8.14 16.06
C ASN A 25 20.12 8.61 17.23
N SER A 26 19.06 9.39 16.95
CA SER A 26 18.21 9.98 17.99
C SER A 26 17.61 8.95 18.95
N HIS A 27 17.28 7.75 18.49
CA HIS A 27 16.70 6.72 19.35
C HIS A 27 17.71 6.21 20.38
N TYR A 28 18.96 6.00 19.98
CA TYR A 28 20.02 5.60 20.91
C TYR A 28 20.27 6.68 21.97
N TYR A 29 20.37 7.94 21.55
CA TYR A 29 20.65 9.06 22.46
C TYR A 29 19.48 9.39 23.38
N ALA A 30 18.23 9.29 22.90
CA ALA A 30 17.07 9.48 23.75
C ALA A 30 16.97 8.44 24.89
N VAL A 31 17.59 7.26 24.73
CA VAL A 31 17.58 6.19 25.73
C VAL A 31 18.82 6.22 26.63
N ASN A 32 20.02 6.37 26.06
CA ASN A 32 21.29 6.23 26.79
C ASN A 32 21.83 7.55 27.35
N TYR A 33 21.47 8.68 26.72
CA TYR A 33 21.91 10.03 27.12
C TYR A 33 20.72 11.02 27.10
N PRO A 34 19.66 10.76 27.87
CA PRO A 34 18.42 11.54 27.81
C PRO A 34 18.62 13.02 28.17
N ASP A 35 19.59 13.34 29.02
CA ASP A 35 19.97 14.69 29.41
C ASP A 35 20.65 15.45 28.25
N VAL A 36 21.59 14.82 27.55
CA VAL A 36 22.23 15.36 26.33
C VAL A 36 21.17 15.55 25.24
N TYR A 37 20.30 14.56 25.05
CA TYR A 37 19.22 14.61 24.07
C TYR A 37 18.27 15.79 24.34
N ALA A 38 17.78 15.93 25.58
CA ALA A 38 16.91 17.03 25.96
C ALA A 38 17.60 18.40 25.87
N ALA A 39 18.91 18.47 26.14
CA ALA A 39 19.68 19.70 25.94
C ALA A 39 19.83 20.05 24.45
N ALA A 40 20.08 19.06 23.59
CA ALA A 40 20.15 19.26 22.15
C ALA A 40 18.82 19.74 21.55
N GLU A 41 17.69 19.19 22.01
CA GLU A 41 16.34 19.66 21.65
C GLU A 41 16.16 21.14 22.00
N ARG A 42 16.57 21.57 23.21
CA ARG A 42 16.45 22.97 23.64
C ARG A 42 17.39 23.93 22.91
N MET A 43 18.63 23.53 22.65
CA MET A 43 19.68 24.44 22.16
C MET A 43 19.78 24.51 20.64
N PHE A 44 19.50 23.40 19.95
CA PHE A 44 19.59 23.30 18.49
C PHE A 44 18.22 23.17 17.82
N GLY A 45 17.14 23.03 18.60
CA GLY A 45 15.79 22.79 18.08
C GLY A 45 15.56 21.35 17.62
N GLY A 46 16.43 20.42 18.01
CA GLY A 46 16.32 18.99 17.71
C GLY A 46 17.66 18.28 17.59
N TRP A 47 17.65 16.96 17.83
CA TRP A 47 18.86 16.12 17.72
C TRP A 47 19.49 16.15 16.30
N GLN A 48 18.66 16.17 15.26
CA GLN A 48 19.13 16.27 13.87
C GLN A 48 20.03 17.50 13.68
N TYR A 49 19.58 18.66 14.15
CA TYR A 49 20.32 19.92 13.98
C TYR A 49 21.59 19.95 14.83
N ALA A 50 21.59 19.31 16.00
CA ALA A 50 22.80 19.15 16.81
C ALA A 50 23.87 18.34 16.05
N ILE A 51 23.49 17.21 15.44
CA ILE A 51 24.37 16.39 14.60
C ILE A 51 24.88 17.17 13.38
N GLU A 52 23.97 17.82 12.64
CA GLU A 52 24.33 18.61 11.45
C GLU A 52 25.24 19.80 11.79
N SER A 53 25.08 20.40 12.97
CA SER A 53 25.95 21.48 13.45
C SER A 53 27.38 21.03 13.81
N CYS A 54 27.61 19.72 13.86
CA CYS A 54 28.93 19.09 13.97
C CYS A 54 29.53 18.73 12.59
N GLY A 55 28.85 19.06 11.49
CA GLY A 55 29.26 18.72 10.13
C GLY A 55 28.93 17.28 9.71
N LEU A 56 28.12 16.57 10.50
CA LEU A 56 27.74 15.18 10.24
C LEU A 56 26.40 15.10 9.50
N ASP A 57 26.32 14.20 8.51
CA ASP A 57 25.09 13.96 7.75
C ASP A 57 24.12 13.06 8.54
N TYR A 58 23.11 13.68 9.17
CA TYR A 58 22.14 12.95 9.98
C TYR A 58 21.29 11.94 9.18
N GLU A 59 21.13 12.11 7.86
CA GLU A 59 20.38 11.15 7.05
C GLU A 59 21.12 9.81 6.93
N LYS A 60 22.44 9.79 7.07
CA LYS A 60 23.26 8.56 7.14
C LYS A 60 23.29 7.94 8.54
N ILE A 61 23.12 8.75 9.58
CA ILE A 61 23.20 8.33 10.99
C ILE A 61 21.85 7.81 11.51
N ARG A 62 20.74 8.41 11.06
CA ARG A 62 19.41 8.08 11.59
C ARG A 62 19.05 6.61 11.37
N LYS A 63 18.50 5.98 12.41
CA LYS A 63 18.04 4.57 12.35
C LYS A 63 16.87 4.35 11.39
N TYR A 64 15.97 5.33 11.28
CA TYR A 64 14.75 5.20 10.48
C TYR A 64 14.67 6.31 9.43
N LYS A 65 14.55 5.93 8.15
CA LYS A 65 14.40 6.86 7.02
C LYS A 65 13.15 7.73 7.17
N ARG A 66 13.30 9.05 6.93
CA ARG A 66 12.17 9.98 6.87
C ARG A 66 11.55 9.95 5.48
N TRP A 67 10.23 9.75 5.43
CA TRP A 67 9.49 9.70 4.17
C TRP A 67 8.65 10.97 3.96
N SER A 68 9.12 11.83 3.05
CA SER A 68 8.33 12.88 2.42
C SER A 68 7.59 12.34 1.19
N LYS A 69 6.70 13.13 0.57
CA LYS A 69 6.05 12.73 -0.68
C LYS A 69 7.09 12.53 -1.78
N GLU A 70 8.03 13.46 -1.89
CA GLU A 70 9.09 13.53 -2.88
C GLU A 70 10.00 12.29 -2.75
N LYS A 71 10.49 11.99 -1.55
CA LYS A 71 11.30 10.79 -1.29
C LYS A 71 10.60 9.49 -1.66
N VAL A 72 9.28 9.40 -1.48
CA VAL A 72 8.51 8.22 -1.91
C VAL A 72 8.49 8.13 -3.45
N LEU A 73 8.27 9.24 -4.15
CA LEU A 73 8.23 9.27 -5.61
C LEU A 73 9.61 8.95 -6.21
N ASP A 74 10.68 9.51 -5.65
CA ASP A 74 12.05 9.25 -6.11
C ASP A 74 12.42 7.79 -5.92
N GLU A 75 12.05 7.20 -4.79
CA GLU A 75 12.27 5.78 -4.53
C GLU A 75 11.50 4.88 -5.51
N ILE A 76 10.24 5.23 -5.81
CA ILE A 76 9.43 4.52 -6.82
C ILE A 76 10.11 4.58 -8.19
N LYS A 77 10.60 5.76 -8.60
CA LYS A 77 11.29 5.96 -9.88
C LYS A 77 12.61 5.20 -9.93
N ARG A 78 13.38 5.22 -8.85
CA ARG A 78 14.62 4.44 -8.69
C ARG A 78 14.36 2.94 -8.88
N LEU A 79 13.41 2.39 -8.14
CA LEU A 79 13.03 0.97 -8.27
C LEU A 79 12.53 0.63 -9.68
N LYS A 80 11.87 1.58 -10.37
CA LYS A 80 11.46 1.39 -11.77
C LYS A 80 12.66 1.32 -12.71
N ALA A 81 13.64 2.21 -12.54
CA ALA A 81 14.86 2.26 -13.34
C ALA A 81 15.72 0.99 -13.14
N GLU A 82 15.79 0.51 -11.90
CA GLU A 82 16.44 -0.75 -11.52
C GLU A 82 15.64 -2.01 -11.96
N LYS A 83 14.52 -1.83 -12.70
CA LYS A 83 13.64 -2.91 -13.19
C LYS A 83 13.06 -3.82 -12.10
N HIS A 84 12.98 -3.34 -10.86
CA HIS A 84 12.31 -4.06 -9.78
C HIS A 84 10.80 -4.13 -10.01
N SER A 85 10.18 -5.20 -9.49
CA SER A 85 8.74 -5.37 -9.57
C SER A 85 8.02 -4.43 -8.61
N LEU A 86 7.32 -3.44 -9.16
CA LEU A 86 6.50 -2.45 -8.43
C LEU A 86 5.10 -2.93 -8.05
N ASN A 87 4.81 -4.23 -8.17
CA ASN A 87 3.52 -4.75 -7.71
C ASN A 87 3.42 -4.62 -6.19
N SER A 88 2.22 -4.31 -5.69
CA SER A 88 2.01 -3.99 -4.27
C SER A 88 2.44 -5.11 -3.31
N LYS A 89 2.22 -6.37 -3.68
CA LYS A 89 2.62 -7.53 -2.84
C LYS A 89 4.14 -7.60 -2.69
N THR A 90 4.88 -7.48 -3.78
CA THR A 90 6.35 -7.50 -3.76
C THR A 90 6.91 -6.35 -2.95
N ILE A 91 6.40 -5.13 -3.16
CA ILE A 91 6.87 -3.95 -2.41
C ILE A 91 6.52 -4.05 -0.92
N GLN A 92 5.36 -4.59 -0.57
CA GLN A 92 5.01 -4.82 0.84
C GLN A 92 5.97 -5.79 1.54
N GLN A 93 6.49 -6.79 0.82
CA GLN A 93 7.39 -7.81 1.36
C GLN A 93 8.86 -7.35 1.39
N THR A 94 9.31 -6.67 0.33
CA THR A 94 10.73 -6.31 0.14
C THR A 94 11.06 -4.90 0.64
N GLN A 95 10.10 -3.97 0.56
CA GLN A 95 10.28 -2.54 0.82
C GLN A 95 9.14 -2.01 1.69
N ARG A 96 8.87 -2.68 2.83
CA ARG A 96 7.76 -2.37 3.73
C ARG A 96 7.72 -0.91 4.18
N PRO A 97 8.84 -0.24 4.55
CA PRO A 97 8.82 1.17 4.95
C PRO A 97 8.31 2.09 3.83
N LEU A 98 8.77 1.87 2.59
CA LEU A 98 8.30 2.61 1.42
C LEU A 98 6.80 2.39 1.19
N TYR A 99 6.34 1.14 1.28
CA TYR A 99 4.93 0.81 1.13
C TYR A 99 4.04 1.57 2.13
N LEU A 100 4.41 1.53 3.42
CA LEU A 100 3.65 2.22 4.47
C LEU A 100 3.70 3.74 4.32
N ALA A 101 4.85 4.28 3.89
CA ALA A 101 4.97 5.70 3.59
C ALA A 101 4.04 6.13 2.45
N ALA A 102 4.00 5.35 1.35
CA ALA A 102 3.09 5.59 0.24
C ALA A 102 1.63 5.56 0.68
N LEU A 103 1.22 4.60 1.52
CA LEU A 103 -0.15 4.57 2.08
C LEU A 103 -0.47 5.82 2.90
N ARG A 104 0.44 6.27 3.77
CA ARG A 104 0.22 7.45 4.61
C ARG A 104 0.13 8.74 3.79
N ARG A 105 0.96 8.88 2.76
CA ARG A 105 1.13 10.14 1.99
C ARG A 105 0.23 10.26 0.78
N PHE A 106 -0.10 9.14 0.12
CA PHE A 106 -0.89 9.09 -1.12
C PHE A 106 -2.20 8.29 -0.97
N LYS A 107 -2.51 7.79 0.23
CA LYS A 107 -3.69 6.97 0.57
C LYS A 107 -3.68 5.55 -0.01
N SER A 108 -3.03 5.33 -1.14
CA SER A 108 -2.86 4.00 -1.73
C SER A 108 -1.53 3.88 -2.48
N TRP A 109 -1.03 2.65 -2.64
CA TRP A 109 0.14 2.38 -3.48
C TRP A 109 -0.12 2.72 -4.96
N GLY A 110 -1.34 2.49 -5.45
CA GLY A 110 -1.72 2.84 -6.81
C GLY A 110 -1.63 4.34 -7.06
N ASN A 111 -2.12 5.17 -6.13
CA ASN A 111 -2.04 6.63 -6.21
C ASN A 111 -0.59 7.12 -6.18
N ALA A 112 0.28 6.48 -5.39
CA ALA A 112 1.70 6.82 -5.36
C ALA A 112 2.39 6.49 -6.70
N LEU A 113 2.06 5.36 -7.33
CA LEU A 113 2.55 5.02 -8.66
C LEU A 113 2.05 6.02 -9.72
N GLU A 114 0.77 6.38 -9.68
CA GLU A 114 0.18 7.36 -10.61
C GLU A 114 0.82 8.75 -10.43
N ALA A 115 1.04 9.19 -9.19
CA ALA A 115 1.77 10.42 -8.88
C ALA A 115 3.25 10.37 -9.34
N ALA A 116 3.84 9.18 -9.43
CA ALA A 116 5.17 8.97 -10.01
C ALA A 116 5.16 8.88 -11.55
N GLY A 117 4.01 9.10 -12.21
CA GLY A 117 3.85 9.02 -13.65
C GLY A 117 3.71 7.60 -14.20
N LEU A 118 3.45 6.60 -13.34
CA LEU A 118 3.36 5.20 -13.71
C LEU A 118 1.91 4.73 -13.82
N ASN A 119 1.61 4.00 -14.89
CA ASN A 119 0.27 3.44 -15.09
C ASN A 119 0.05 2.22 -14.17
N TYR A 120 -0.64 2.45 -13.04
CA TYR A 120 -0.95 1.40 -12.07
C TYR A 120 -1.72 0.21 -12.67
N LYS A 121 -2.59 0.45 -13.66
CA LYS A 121 -3.37 -0.63 -14.30
C LYS A 121 -2.48 -1.64 -15.01
N LYS A 122 -1.34 -1.22 -15.56
CA LYS A 122 -0.34 -2.09 -16.20
C LYS A 122 0.56 -2.82 -15.20
N ILE A 123 0.74 -2.27 -14.00
CA ILE A 123 1.67 -2.80 -12.97
C ILE A 123 1.00 -3.84 -12.06
N ARG A 124 -0.27 -3.64 -11.74
CA ARG A 124 -1.01 -4.53 -10.83
C ARG A 124 -1.21 -5.91 -11.47
N LYS A 125 -0.94 -6.97 -10.72
CA LYS A 125 -1.18 -8.36 -11.17
C LYS A 125 -2.65 -8.74 -11.16
N ARG A 126 -3.42 -8.23 -10.19
CA ARG A 126 -4.85 -8.53 -10.08
C ARG A 126 -5.66 -7.37 -10.65
N ARG A 127 -6.53 -7.67 -11.62
CA ARG A 127 -7.59 -6.73 -12.02
C ARG A 127 -8.46 -6.44 -10.79
N ARG A 128 -9.14 -5.30 -10.85
CA ARG A 128 -10.09 -4.76 -9.88
C ARG A 128 -11.21 -4.37 -10.81
N MET A 129 -12.37 -4.96 -10.62
CA MET A 129 -13.54 -4.57 -11.37
C MET A 129 -14.24 -3.45 -10.62
N THR A 130 -14.44 -2.32 -11.29
CA THR A 130 -15.40 -1.31 -10.84
C THR A 130 -16.83 -1.84 -11.03
N GLU A 131 -17.83 -1.19 -10.44
CA GLU A 131 -19.23 -1.57 -10.68
C GLU A 131 -19.62 -1.37 -12.15
N ASP A 132 -19.09 -0.33 -12.78
CA ASP A 132 -19.24 -0.07 -14.21
C ASP A 132 -18.58 -1.16 -15.08
N ASP A 133 -17.35 -1.59 -14.74
CA ASP A 133 -16.69 -2.72 -15.41
C ASP A 133 -17.55 -3.98 -15.33
N ILE A 134 -18.14 -4.25 -14.16
CA ILE A 134 -19.01 -5.41 -13.94
C ILE A 134 -20.25 -5.32 -14.82
N ARG A 135 -20.95 -4.17 -14.82
CA ARG A 135 -22.13 -3.95 -15.65
C ARG A 135 -21.83 -4.17 -17.12
N LYS A 136 -20.77 -3.53 -17.63
CA LYS A 136 -20.35 -3.63 -19.03
C LYS A 136 -20.05 -5.07 -19.42
N GLU A 137 -19.33 -5.80 -18.58
CA GLU A 137 -18.96 -7.19 -18.86
C GLU A 137 -20.19 -8.12 -18.84
N ILE A 138 -21.11 -7.94 -17.88
CA ILE A 138 -22.38 -8.68 -17.82
C ILE A 138 -23.24 -8.41 -19.06
N GLN A 139 -23.39 -7.14 -19.44
CA GLN A 139 -24.16 -6.75 -20.63
C GLN A 139 -23.53 -7.28 -21.93
N ALA A 140 -22.20 -7.32 -22.02
CA ALA A 140 -21.50 -7.89 -23.15
C ALA A 140 -21.76 -9.40 -23.29
N LEU A 141 -21.71 -10.15 -22.17
CA LEU A 141 -22.05 -11.58 -22.16
C LEU A 141 -23.51 -11.83 -22.56
N ALA A 142 -24.43 -10.99 -22.08
CA ALA A 142 -25.84 -11.06 -22.44
C ALA A 142 -26.05 -10.80 -23.94
N LYS A 143 -25.42 -9.76 -24.50
CA LYS A 143 -25.48 -9.44 -25.93
C LYS A 143 -24.88 -10.55 -26.81
N LYS A 144 -23.85 -11.23 -26.31
CA LYS A 144 -23.24 -12.38 -26.98
C LYS A 144 -24.11 -13.65 -26.91
N GLY A 145 -25.21 -13.64 -26.15
CA GLY A 145 -26.05 -14.83 -25.94
C GLY A 145 -25.38 -15.90 -25.08
N THR A 146 -24.40 -15.52 -24.25
CA THR A 146 -23.77 -16.46 -23.31
C THR A 146 -24.78 -16.93 -22.28
N ASP A 147 -24.75 -18.22 -21.90
CA ASP A 147 -25.59 -18.71 -20.80
C ASP A 147 -25.21 -18.01 -19.48
N LEU A 148 -26.11 -17.19 -18.95
CA LEU A 148 -25.92 -16.47 -17.69
C LEU A 148 -26.35 -17.29 -16.46
N SER A 149 -26.56 -18.59 -16.60
CA SER A 149 -26.83 -19.48 -15.47
C SER A 149 -25.71 -19.44 -14.43
N TYR A 150 -26.08 -19.59 -13.16
CA TYR A 150 -25.09 -19.59 -12.07
C TYR A 150 -24.03 -20.68 -12.28
N ALA A 151 -24.43 -21.85 -12.80
CA ALA A 151 -23.51 -22.95 -13.09
C ALA A 151 -22.47 -22.56 -14.15
N ASN A 152 -22.92 -22.01 -15.29
CA ASN A 152 -21.99 -21.57 -16.33
C ASN A 152 -21.07 -20.43 -15.83
N MET A 153 -21.64 -19.46 -15.12
CA MET A 153 -20.87 -18.34 -14.57
C MET A 153 -19.86 -18.78 -13.52
N ARG A 154 -20.17 -19.82 -12.73
CA ARG A 154 -19.25 -20.39 -11.73
C ARG A 154 -18.08 -21.11 -12.40
N SER A 155 -18.34 -21.85 -13.48
CA SER A 155 -17.30 -22.62 -14.19
C SER A 155 -16.42 -21.74 -15.07
N ASN A 156 -17.00 -20.79 -15.80
CA ASN A 156 -16.31 -20.08 -16.89
C ASN A 156 -16.02 -18.60 -16.57
N HIS A 157 -16.74 -18.00 -15.62
CA HIS A 157 -16.68 -16.56 -15.33
C HIS A 157 -16.61 -16.27 -13.82
N LEU A 158 -15.93 -17.13 -13.05
CA LEU A 158 -15.93 -17.09 -11.58
C LEU A 158 -15.55 -15.71 -11.01
N TYR A 159 -14.57 -15.05 -11.62
CA TYR A 159 -14.09 -13.75 -11.17
C TYR A 159 -15.15 -12.64 -11.34
N LEU A 160 -15.85 -12.62 -12.48
CA LEU A 160 -16.97 -11.72 -12.73
C LEU A 160 -18.14 -12.03 -11.80
N LEU A 161 -18.50 -13.31 -11.68
CA LEU A 161 -19.56 -13.81 -10.80
C LEU A 161 -19.35 -13.33 -9.36
N ALA A 162 -18.18 -13.61 -8.78
CA ALA A 162 -17.86 -13.26 -7.40
C ALA A 162 -17.89 -11.74 -7.16
N ASN A 163 -17.35 -10.94 -8.09
CA ASN A 163 -17.36 -9.48 -7.94
C ASN A 163 -18.76 -8.89 -8.10
N ALA A 164 -19.55 -9.39 -9.04
CA ALA A 164 -20.91 -8.92 -9.26
C ALA A 164 -21.81 -9.17 -8.05
N MET A 165 -21.83 -10.42 -7.55
CA MET A 165 -22.60 -10.78 -6.36
C MET A 165 -22.23 -9.88 -5.18
N ARG A 166 -20.94 -9.69 -4.94
CA ARG A 166 -20.46 -8.90 -3.81
C ARG A 166 -20.78 -7.40 -3.93
N LYS A 167 -20.72 -6.81 -5.13
CA LYS A 167 -20.75 -5.35 -5.31
C LYS A 167 -22.10 -4.80 -5.73
N ILE A 168 -22.78 -5.45 -6.66
CA ILE A 168 -24.01 -4.94 -7.27
C ILE A 168 -25.21 -5.90 -7.09
N GLY A 169 -24.98 -7.07 -6.50
CA GLY A 169 -25.97 -8.12 -6.35
C GLY A 169 -26.33 -8.47 -4.91
N ASN A 170 -25.78 -7.78 -3.91
CA ASN A 170 -26.01 -8.07 -2.49
C ASN A 170 -25.93 -9.58 -2.13
N GLY A 171 -24.89 -10.26 -2.61
CA GLY A 171 -24.66 -11.70 -2.44
C GLY A 171 -25.36 -12.61 -3.46
N SER A 172 -26.20 -12.07 -4.35
CA SER A 172 -26.97 -12.86 -5.33
C SER A 172 -26.59 -12.54 -6.78
N TRP A 173 -26.34 -13.58 -7.57
CA TRP A 173 -26.07 -13.43 -9.00
C TRP A 173 -27.28 -12.92 -9.76
N VAL A 174 -28.47 -13.43 -9.42
CA VAL A 174 -29.72 -13.02 -10.07
C VAL A 174 -30.02 -11.55 -9.76
N ALA A 175 -29.75 -11.09 -8.54
CA ALA A 175 -29.87 -9.67 -8.21
C ALA A 175 -28.86 -8.82 -9.00
N SER A 176 -27.64 -9.32 -9.22
CA SER A 176 -26.64 -8.64 -10.07
C SER A 176 -27.15 -8.45 -11.50
N LEU A 177 -27.76 -9.49 -12.09
CA LEU A 177 -28.37 -9.43 -13.42
C LEU A 177 -29.54 -8.43 -13.47
N LYS A 178 -30.42 -8.46 -12.47
CA LYS A 178 -31.54 -7.50 -12.34
C LYS A 178 -31.04 -6.06 -12.24
N SER A 179 -30.02 -5.80 -11.42
CA SER A 179 -29.36 -4.50 -11.35
C SER A 179 -28.89 -4.07 -12.73
N CYS A 180 -28.33 -4.98 -13.53
CA CYS A 180 -27.90 -4.73 -14.92
C CYS A 180 -29.04 -4.57 -15.95
N GLY A 181 -30.31 -4.64 -15.54
CA GLY A 181 -31.48 -4.57 -16.43
C GLY A 181 -31.81 -5.89 -17.14
N ILE A 182 -31.17 -6.99 -16.76
CA ILE A 182 -31.36 -8.30 -17.40
C ILE A 182 -32.47 -9.05 -16.68
N LYS A 183 -33.59 -9.29 -17.38
CA LYS A 183 -34.67 -10.15 -16.91
C LYS A 183 -34.21 -11.61 -16.99
N TYR A 184 -33.87 -12.18 -15.83
CA TYR A 184 -33.44 -13.58 -15.73
C TYR A 184 -34.47 -14.40 -14.94
N ARG A 185 -35.04 -15.43 -15.58
CA ARG A 185 -35.85 -16.46 -14.91
C ARG A 185 -35.01 -17.72 -14.74
N ARG A 186 -34.98 -18.26 -13.53
CA ARG A 186 -34.43 -19.60 -13.29
C ARG A 186 -35.37 -20.62 -13.94
N THR A 187 -34.95 -21.22 -15.04
CA THR A 187 -35.60 -22.42 -15.56
C THR A 187 -35.14 -23.59 -14.70
N ARG A 188 -36.05 -24.26 -13.99
CA ARG A 188 -35.75 -25.60 -13.47
C ARG A 188 -35.49 -26.50 -14.68
N ARG A 189 -34.38 -27.25 -14.68
CA ARG A 189 -34.30 -28.41 -15.57
C ARG A 189 -35.51 -29.29 -15.25
N PRO A 190 -36.29 -29.76 -16.24
CA PRO A 190 -37.30 -30.77 -15.98
C PRO A 190 -36.64 -31.91 -15.21
N GLN A 191 -37.27 -32.40 -14.13
CA GLN A 191 -36.93 -33.72 -13.63
C GLN A 191 -37.07 -34.64 -14.84
N THR A 192 -35.98 -35.30 -15.25
CA THR A 192 -36.09 -36.44 -16.14
C THR A 192 -37.08 -37.36 -15.46
N ALA A 193 -38.26 -37.52 -16.06
CA ALA A 193 -39.25 -38.45 -15.59
C ALA A 193 -38.59 -39.82 -15.57
N ASP A 194 -38.27 -40.31 -14.37
CA ASP A 194 -37.91 -41.71 -14.20
C ASP A 194 -39.15 -42.51 -14.60
N LYS A 195 -39.00 -43.11 -15.78
CA LYS A 195 -39.70 -44.27 -16.33
C LYS A 195 -40.72 -44.89 -15.37
N ALA A 196 -41.98 -44.49 -15.51
CA ALA A 196 -43.08 -45.39 -15.25
C ALA A 196 -43.22 -46.30 -16.49
N SER A 197 -43.08 -47.61 -16.28
CA SER A 197 -43.88 -48.67 -16.92
C SER A 197 -43.29 -50.03 -16.56
N ALA A 198 -44.12 -50.79 -15.82
CA ALA A 198 -44.33 -52.25 -15.81
C ALA A 198 -43.12 -53.18 -15.88
#